data_AF-D6ZZD3-F1
#
_entry.id   AF-D6ZZD3-F1
#
_cell.length_a   1.000
_cell.length_b   1.000
_cell.length_c   1.000
_cell.angle_alpha   90.00
_cell.angle_beta   90.00
_cell.angle_gamma   90.00
#
_symmetry.space_group_name_H-M   'P 1'
#
loop_
_entity.id
_entity.type
_entity.pdbx_description
1 polymer ?
#
loop_
_entity_poly.entity_id
_entity_poly.type
_entity_poly.pdbx_seq_one_letter_code
_entity_poly.pdbx_strand_id
1 'polypeptide(L)'
;MTEPQSLTKWKFRHAVLIWIGIVANMAFALPLLFCPSVILAFFGIPDDPAAWPRLSGLLLGIVSIFYIPATIDIDRYRLIAWLAVFPSRTFGTIFCITMVFVLGQPVGLLAGAVLDGTFGAVTLYCLIKIVRLEAAIAQGTTR
;
A
#
# COMPACT_ATOMS: atom_id res chain seq x y z
N MET A 1 10.79 15.67 24.62
CA MET A 1 9.85 15.93 23.50
C MET A 1 8.45 15.79 24.05
N THR A 2 7.60 16.81 23.91
CA THR A 2 6.21 16.72 24.39
C THR A 2 5.44 15.73 23.51
N GLU A 3 4.73 14.76 24.13
CA GLU A 3 3.97 13.72 23.44
C GLU A 3 3.12 14.19 22.24
N PRO A 4 2.40 15.34 22.29
CA PRO A 4 1.64 15.83 21.13
C PRO A 4 2.50 16.13 19.89
N GLN A 5 3.75 16.58 20.06
CA GLN A 5 4.66 16.79 18.93
C GLN A 5 5.10 15.45 18.30
N SER A 6 5.19 14.39 19.10
CA SER A 6 5.54 13.06 18.60
C SER A 6 4.41 12.45 17.76
N LEU A 7 3.15 12.65 18.16
CA LEU A 7 1.97 12.16 17.44
C LEU A 7 1.85 12.79 16.05
N THR A 8 1.90 14.12 15.96
CA THR A 8 1.85 14.85 14.68
C THR A 8 2.95 14.39 13.72
N LYS A 9 4.16 14.15 14.24
CA LYS A 9 5.28 13.66 13.43
C LYS A 9 5.00 12.27 12.85
N TRP A 10 4.39 11.37 13.61
CA TRP A 10 4.04 10.03 13.12
C TRP A 10 2.89 10.05 12.12
N LYS A 11 1.88 10.89 12.33
CA LYS A 11 0.80 11.11 11.36
C LYS A 11 1.34 11.64 10.03
N PHE A 12 2.24 12.61 10.09
CA PHE A 12 2.91 13.14 8.89
C PHE A 12 3.74 12.07 8.16
N ARG A 13 4.55 11.28 8.90
CA ARG A 13 5.33 10.17 8.32
C ARG A 13 4.43 9.15 7.61
N HIS A 14 3.32 8.78 8.24
CA HIS A 14 2.34 7.88 7.65
C HIS A 14 1.78 8.43 6.34
N ALA A 15 1.37 9.71 6.31
CA ALA A 15 0.87 10.36 5.11
C ALA A 15 1.91 10.38 3.98
N VAL A 16 3.17 10.72 4.28
CA VAL A 16 4.26 10.71 3.29
C VAL A 16 4.46 9.30 2.71
N LEU A 17 4.47 8.26 3.57
CA LEU A 17 4.64 6.88 3.12
C LEU A 17 3.49 6.41 2.24
N ILE A 18 2.25 6.77 2.56
CA ILE A 18 1.11 6.48 1.69
C ILE A 18 1.26 7.19 0.34
N TRP A 19 1.65 8.47 0.32
CA TRP A 19 1.87 9.20 -0.93
C TRP A 19 2.95 8.57 -1.82
N ILE A 20 4.08 8.18 -1.23
CA ILE A 20 5.12 7.44 -1.97
C ILE A 20 4.55 6.13 -2.52
N GLY A 21 3.75 5.41 -1.72
CA GLY A 21 3.07 4.19 -2.16
C GLY A 21 2.03 4.41 -3.26
N ILE A 22 1.30 5.54 -3.24
CA ILE A 22 0.36 5.93 -4.31
C ILE A 22 1.13 6.20 -5.60
N VAL A 23 2.21 6.98 -5.54
CA VAL A 23 3.05 7.27 -6.71
C VAL A 23 3.66 5.99 -7.28
N ALA A 24 4.16 5.11 -6.41
CA ALA A 24 4.65 3.80 -6.82
C ALA A 24 3.54 2.99 -7.52
N ASN A 25 2.35 2.88 -6.92
CA ASN A 25 1.23 2.18 -7.55
C ASN A 25 0.83 2.81 -8.90
N MET A 26 0.82 4.14 -9.04
CA MET A 26 0.54 4.82 -10.31
C MET A 26 1.58 4.50 -11.37
N ALA A 27 2.85 4.40 -10.98
CA ALA A 27 3.94 4.04 -11.89
C ALA A 27 3.78 2.61 -12.47
N PHE A 28 3.03 1.73 -11.80
CA PHE A 28 2.64 0.41 -12.33
C PHE A 28 1.28 0.44 -13.04
N ALA A 29 0.29 1.11 -12.45
CA ALA A 29 -1.07 1.16 -12.95
C ALA A 29 -1.17 1.80 -14.34
N LEU A 30 -0.48 2.93 -14.56
CA LEU A 30 -0.54 3.65 -15.83
C LEU A 30 0.07 2.83 -16.99
N PRO A 31 1.28 2.26 -16.87
CA PRO A 31 1.80 1.36 -17.90
C PRO A 31 0.94 0.12 -18.12
N LEU A 32 0.40 -0.51 -17.06
CA LEU A 32 -0.51 -1.66 -17.21
C LEU A 32 -1.78 -1.30 -18.00
N LEU A 33 -2.30 -0.08 -17.83
CA LEU A 33 -3.51 0.39 -18.49
C LEU A 33 -3.29 0.74 -19.97
N PHE A 34 -2.20 1.44 -20.28
CA PHE A 34 -1.97 1.95 -21.64
C PHE A 34 -1.03 1.09 -22.48
N CYS A 35 0.00 0.50 -21.85
CA CYS A 35 1.09 -0.22 -22.51
C CYS A 35 1.43 -1.55 -21.79
N PRO A 36 0.47 -2.49 -21.66
CA PRO A 36 0.64 -3.69 -20.82
C PRO A 36 1.81 -4.59 -21.25
N SER A 37 2.04 -4.77 -22.56
CA SER A 37 3.14 -5.62 -23.05
C SER A 37 4.52 -5.09 -22.62
N VAL A 38 4.71 -3.77 -22.57
CA VAL A 38 5.99 -3.16 -22.18
C VAL A 38 6.30 -3.47 -20.71
N ILE A 39 5.31 -3.30 -19.83
CA ILE A 39 5.51 -3.52 -18.39
C ILE A 39 5.61 -5.01 -18.06
N LEU A 40 4.84 -5.87 -18.75
CA LEU A 40 4.94 -7.33 -18.58
C LEU A 40 6.30 -7.85 -19.05
N ALA A 41 6.78 -7.40 -20.21
CA ALA A 41 8.11 -7.75 -20.72
C ALA A 41 9.22 -7.29 -19.77
N PHE A 42 9.11 -6.10 -19.17
CA PHE A 42 10.07 -5.61 -18.18
C PHE A 42 10.18 -6.54 -16.96
N PHE A 43 9.08 -7.15 -16.54
CA PHE A 43 9.06 -8.13 -15.44
C PHE A 43 9.24 -9.59 -15.91
N GLY A 44 9.47 -9.84 -17.20
CA GLY A 44 9.60 -11.20 -17.74
C GLY A 44 8.31 -12.02 -17.61
N ILE A 45 7.14 -11.37 -17.60
CA ILE A 45 5.83 -12.00 -17.56
C ILE A 45 5.37 -12.22 -19.01
N PRO A 46 4.90 -13.43 -19.40
CA PRO A 46 4.38 -13.69 -20.73
C PRO A 46 3.23 -12.76 -21.08
N ASP A 47 3.10 -12.46 -22.38
CA ASP A 47 1.98 -11.69 -22.87
C ASP A 47 0.67 -12.46 -22.65
N ASP A 48 -0.18 -11.91 -21.78
CA ASP A 48 -1.56 -12.35 -21.52
C ASP A 48 -2.52 -11.46 -22.34
N PRO A 49 -3.76 -11.88 -22.66
CA PRO A 49 -4.72 -11.02 -23.31
C PRO A 49 -4.82 -9.69 -22.58
N ALA A 50 -4.59 -8.59 -23.31
CA ALA A 50 -4.39 -7.26 -22.74
C ALA A 50 -5.52 -6.78 -21.81
N ALA A 51 -6.70 -7.39 -21.86
CA ALA A 51 -7.80 -7.13 -20.94
C ALA A 51 -7.42 -7.32 -19.46
N TRP A 52 -6.73 -8.41 -19.08
CA TRP A 52 -6.43 -8.70 -17.66
C TRP A 52 -5.37 -7.78 -17.06
N PRO A 53 -4.23 -7.51 -17.73
CA PRO A 53 -3.26 -6.53 -17.25
C PRO A 53 -3.86 -5.13 -17.14
N ARG A 54 -4.69 -4.72 -18.11
CA ARG A 54 -5.37 -3.41 -18.09
C ARG A 54 -6.36 -3.30 -16.95
N LEU A 55 -7.16 -4.35 -16.71
CA LEU A 55 -8.07 -4.42 -15.58
C LEU A 55 -7.31 -4.33 -14.25
N SER A 56 -6.20 -5.05 -14.13
CA SER A 56 -5.34 -5.02 -12.95
C SER A 56 -4.77 -3.62 -12.69
N GLY A 57 -4.29 -2.94 -13.74
CA GLY A 57 -3.83 -1.56 -13.67
C GLY A 57 -4.94 -0.59 -13.25
N LEU A 58 -6.14 -0.74 -13.80
CA LEU A 58 -7.30 0.08 -13.43
C LEU A 58 -7.67 -0.10 -11.94
N LEU A 59 -7.76 -1.34 -11.47
CA LEU A 59 -8.09 -1.64 -10.07
C LEU A 59 -7.02 -1.11 -9.11
N LEU A 60 -5.74 -1.31 -9.43
CA LEU A 60 -4.62 -0.75 -8.67
C LEU A 60 -4.70 0.78 -8.62
N GLY A 61 -5.08 1.40 -9.73
CA GLY A 61 -5.35 2.83 -9.84
C GLY A 61 -6.42 3.32 -8.87
N ILE A 62 -7.60 2.70 -8.94
CA ILE A 62 -8.77 3.03 -8.10
C ILE A 62 -8.44 2.88 -6.61
N VAL A 63 -7.86 1.75 -6.23
CA VAL A 63 -7.49 1.47 -4.83
C VAL A 63 -6.52 2.53 -4.29
N SER A 64 -5.58 2.98 -5.12
CA SER A 64 -4.62 4.00 -4.72
C SER A 64 -5.27 5.38 -4.49
N ILE A 65 -6.30 5.73 -5.27
CA ILE A 65 -7.09 6.94 -5.05
C ILE A 65 -7.82 6.85 -3.71
N PHE A 66 -8.35 5.67 -3.35
CA PHE A 66 -9.01 5.46 -2.07
C PHE A 66 -8.09 5.55 -0.86
N TYR A 67 -6.77 5.56 -1.04
CA TYR A 67 -5.82 5.82 0.06
C TYR A 67 -5.70 7.32 0.41
N ILE A 68 -6.05 8.23 -0.51
CA ILE A 68 -5.85 9.67 -0.35
C ILE A 68 -6.55 10.24 0.90
N PRO A 69 -7.83 9.92 1.21
CA PRO A 69 -8.50 10.48 2.38
C PRO A 69 -7.75 10.27 3.70
N ALA A 70 -7.13 9.09 3.89
CA ALA A 70 -6.34 8.75 5.08
C ALA A 70 -5.04 9.57 5.21
N THR A 71 -4.58 10.21 4.11
CA THR A 71 -3.41 11.11 4.14
C THR A 71 -3.77 12.53 4.54
N ILE A 72 -5.03 12.94 4.33
CA ILE A 72 -5.52 14.29 4.65
C ILE A 72 -5.91 14.35 6.12
N ASP A 73 -6.68 13.37 6.58
CA ASP A 73 -7.17 13.30 7.95
C ASP A 73 -7.25 11.83 8.40
N ILE A 74 -6.18 11.35 9.03
CA ILE A 74 -6.10 9.97 9.51
C ILE A 74 -7.06 9.69 10.67
N ASP A 75 -7.46 10.71 11.43
CA ASP A 75 -8.33 10.55 12.59
C ASP A 75 -9.77 10.32 12.12
N ARG A 76 -10.20 11.12 11.14
CA ARG A 76 -11.52 10.96 10.50
C ARG A 76 -11.61 9.71 9.65
N TYR A 77 -10.56 9.38 8.90
CA TYR A 77 -10.56 8.27 7.93
C TYR A 77 -9.76 7.06 8.41
N ARG A 78 -9.75 6.79 9.73
CA ARG A 78 -8.95 5.70 10.32
C ARG A 78 -9.27 4.32 9.77
N LEU A 79 -10.55 4.05 9.46
CA LEU A 79 -10.93 2.79 8.81
C LEU A 79 -10.26 2.63 7.45
N ILE A 80 -10.17 3.71 6.66
CA ILE A 80 -9.49 3.69 5.36
C ILE A 80 -7.99 3.44 5.53
N ALA A 81 -7.36 4.03 6.54
CA ALA A 81 -5.94 3.78 6.85
C ALA A 81 -5.69 2.30 7.17
N TRP A 82 -6.58 1.65 7.93
CA TRP A 82 -6.50 0.21 8.19
C TRP A 82 -6.77 -0.63 6.93
N LEU A 83 -7.81 -0.31 6.15
CA LEU A 83 -8.16 -1.01 4.92
C LEU A 83 -7.05 -0.96 3.87
N ALA A 84 -6.28 0.13 3.84
CA ALA A 84 -5.11 0.29 2.98
C ALA A 84 -4.00 -0.74 3.30
N VAL A 85 -3.89 -1.17 4.55
CA VAL A 85 -2.96 -2.23 4.97
C VAL A 85 -3.61 -3.60 4.83
N PHE A 86 -4.73 -3.79 5.54
CA PHE A 86 -5.50 -5.02 5.60
C PHE A 86 -6.98 -4.70 5.31
N PRO A 87 -7.54 -5.20 4.20
CA PRO A 87 -7.02 -6.31 3.40
C PRO A 87 -6.07 -5.90 2.26
N SER A 88 -6.01 -4.64 1.84
CA SER A 88 -5.55 -4.31 0.49
C SER A 88 -4.12 -4.76 0.17
N ARG A 89 -3.10 -4.19 0.83
CA ARG A 89 -1.69 -4.53 0.58
C ARG A 89 -1.33 -5.94 1.04
N THR A 90 -1.98 -6.42 2.10
CA THR A 90 -1.74 -7.76 2.63
C THR A 90 -2.20 -8.83 1.64
N PHE A 91 -3.41 -8.71 1.10
CA PHE A 91 -3.95 -9.68 0.13
C PHE A 91 -3.21 -9.60 -1.20
N GLY A 92 -2.83 -8.41 -1.68
CA GLY A 92 -1.99 -8.26 -2.87
C GLY A 92 -0.64 -8.99 -2.72
N THR A 93 0.00 -8.84 -1.57
CA THR A 93 1.26 -9.52 -1.26
C THR A 93 1.11 -11.04 -1.21
N ILE A 94 0.12 -11.54 -0.46
CA ILE A 94 -0.15 -12.98 -0.33
C ILE A 94 -0.51 -13.57 -1.70
N PHE A 95 -1.31 -12.88 -2.50
CA PHE A 95 -1.67 -13.30 -3.84
C PHE A 95 -0.41 -13.47 -4.71
N CYS A 96 0.44 -12.45 -4.80
CA CYS A 96 1.66 -12.51 -5.61
C CYS A 96 2.62 -13.63 -5.17
N ILE A 97 2.79 -13.81 -3.85
CA ILE A 97 3.60 -14.92 -3.28
C ILE A 97 3.00 -16.27 -3.67
N THR A 98 1.68 -16.44 -3.51
CA THR A 98 0.98 -17.69 -3.82
C THR A 98 1.06 -18.02 -5.31
N MET A 99 0.86 -17.04 -6.19
CA MET A 99 0.98 -17.23 -7.64
C MET A 99 2.34 -17.79 -8.03
N VAL A 100 3.42 -17.28 -7.44
CA VAL A 100 4.79 -17.70 -7.79
C VAL A 100 5.15 -19.03 -7.15
N PHE A 101 4.99 -19.18 -5.84
CA PHE A 101 5.49 -20.37 -5.12
C PHE A 101 4.54 -21.57 -5.14
N VAL A 102 3.23 -21.35 -5.31
CA VAL A 102 2.23 -22.44 -5.31
C VAL A 102 1.76 -22.76 -6.72
N LEU A 103 1.59 -21.75 -7.57
CA LEU A 103 1.01 -21.89 -8.91
C LEU A 103 2.05 -21.80 -10.05
N GLY A 104 3.34 -21.72 -9.72
CA GLY A 104 4.44 -21.76 -10.68
C GLY A 104 4.48 -20.60 -11.67
N GLN A 105 3.89 -19.46 -11.31
CA GLN A 105 3.86 -18.27 -12.16
C GLN A 105 5.22 -17.56 -12.23
N PRO A 106 5.43 -16.68 -13.23
CA PRO A 106 6.70 -16.00 -13.42
C PRO A 106 7.15 -15.21 -12.18
N VAL A 107 8.45 -15.29 -11.90
CA VAL A 107 9.09 -14.67 -10.73
C VAL A 107 8.92 -13.14 -10.71
N GLY A 108 8.69 -12.52 -11.86
CA GLY A 108 8.39 -11.09 -11.99
C GLY A 108 7.19 -10.61 -11.15
N LEU A 109 6.22 -11.48 -10.87
CA LEU A 109 5.09 -11.17 -9.99
C LEU A 109 5.52 -10.89 -8.55
N LEU A 110 6.69 -11.36 -8.11
CA LEU A 110 7.22 -11.04 -6.79
C LEU A 110 7.54 -9.54 -6.63
N ALA A 111 7.71 -8.78 -7.72
CA ALA A 111 7.87 -7.34 -7.63
C ALA A 111 6.66 -6.68 -6.95
N GLY A 112 5.44 -7.15 -7.27
CA GLY A 112 4.22 -6.73 -6.58
C GLY A 112 4.23 -7.09 -5.10
N ALA A 113 4.62 -8.33 -4.76
CA ALA A 113 4.73 -8.78 -3.37
C ALA A 113 5.73 -7.96 -2.55
N VAL A 114 6.90 -7.65 -3.11
CA VAL A 114 7.92 -6.86 -2.44
C VAL A 114 7.43 -5.44 -2.20
N LEU A 115 6.82 -4.80 -3.21
CA LEU A 115 6.32 -3.44 -3.08
C LEU A 115 5.16 -3.36 -2.09
N ASP A 116 4.10 -4.14 -2.29
CA ASP A 116 2.94 -4.11 -1.39
C ASP A 116 3.29 -4.58 0.01
N GLY A 117 4.14 -5.58 0.15
CA GLY A 117 4.60 -6.07 1.44
C GLY A 117 5.40 -5.02 2.20
N THR A 118 6.32 -4.34 1.51
CA THR A 118 7.15 -3.28 2.12
C THR A 118 6.30 -2.08 2.52
N PHE A 119 5.49 -1.54 1.62
CA PHE A 119 4.63 -0.39 1.94
C PHE A 119 3.59 -0.77 2.99
N GLY A 120 3.01 -1.97 2.92
CA GLY A 120 2.06 -2.48 3.91
C GLY A 120 2.68 -2.59 5.30
N ALA A 121 3.86 -3.20 5.42
CA ALA A 121 4.55 -3.34 6.69
C ALA A 121 4.96 -1.99 7.31
N VAL A 122 5.52 -1.09 6.50
CA VAL A 122 6.00 0.22 6.99
C VAL A 122 4.83 1.13 7.38
N THR A 123 3.76 1.16 6.59
CA THR A 123 2.56 1.95 6.93
C THR A 123 1.81 1.37 8.13
N LEU A 124 1.73 0.04 8.26
CA LEU A 124 1.19 -0.64 9.44
C LEU A 124 1.98 -0.28 10.70
N TYR A 125 3.31 -0.31 10.63
CA TYR A 125 4.16 0.06 11.75
C TYR A 125 3.87 1.50 12.22
N CYS A 126 3.76 2.45 11.29
CA CYS A 126 3.37 3.82 11.60
C CYS A 126 1.98 3.89 12.24
N LEU A 127 1.01 3.17 11.69
CA LEU A 127 -0.37 3.15 12.20
C LEU A 127 -0.46 2.60 13.62
N ILE A 128 0.24 1.50 13.92
CA ILE A 128 0.33 0.94 15.28
C ILE A 128 0.96 1.96 16.24
N LYS A 129 2.01 2.68 15.82
CA LYS A 129 2.64 3.70 16.65
C LYS A 129 1.70 4.87 16.94
N ILE A 130 0.93 5.33 15.96
CA ILE A 130 -0.08 6.38 16.13
C ILE A 130 -1.13 5.95 17.16
N VAL A 131 -1.71 4.76 16.98
CA VAL A 131 -2.74 4.24 17.89
C VAL A 131 -2.22 4.08 19.33
N ARG A 132 -0.98 3.61 19.50
CA ARG A 132 -0.36 3.48 20.83
C ARG A 132 -0.13 4.82 21.51
N LEU A 133 0.31 5.84 20.76
CA LEU A 133 0.51 7.19 21.30
C LEU A 133 -0.83 7.84 21.67
N GLU A 134 -1.87 7.66 20.85
CA GLU A 134 -3.22 8.14 21.17
C GLU A 134 -3.77 7.51 22.45
N ALA A 135 -3.57 6.20 22.62
CA ALA A 135 -3.99 5.49 23.84
C ALA A 135 -3.24 5.98 25.09
N ALA A 136 -1.93 6.24 24.98
CA ALA A 136 -1.12 6.76 26.09
C ALA A 136 -1.60 8.14 26.54
N ILE A 137 -1.86 9.04 25.58
CA ILE A 137 -2.41 10.38 25.84
C ILE A 137 -3.80 10.29 26.48
N ALA A 138 -4.67 9.40 26.00
CA ALA A 138 -6.04 9.26 26.49
C ALA A 138 -6.11 8.68 27.93
N GLN A 139 -5.17 7.81 28.30
CA GLN A 139 -5.12 7.19 29.62
C GLN A 139 -4.48 8.08 30.70
N GLY A 140 -3.98 9.27 30.32
CA GLY A 140 -3.24 10.15 31.25
C GLY A 140 -2.06 9.45 31.93
N THR A 141 -1.60 8.32 31.35
CA THR A 141 -0.54 7.48 31.92
C THR A 141 0.79 8.07 31.51
N THR A 142 1.07 9.27 32.01
CA THR A 142 2.41 9.85 32.10
C THR A 142 2.36 11.03 33.07
N ARG A 143 2.72 10.74 34.32
CA ARG A 143 3.52 11.67 35.12
C ARG A 143 4.90 11.81 34.51
#